data_AF-A0A1M3MBI4-F1
#
_entry.id   AF-A0A1M3MBI4-F1
#
_cell.length_a   1.000
_cell.length_b   1.000
_cell.length_c   1.000
_cell.angle_alpha   90.00
_cell.angle_beta   90.00
_cell.angle_gamma   90.00
#
_symmetry.space_group_name_H-M   'P 1'
#
loop_
_entity.id
_entity.type
_entity.pdbx_description
1 polymer ?
#
loop_
_entity_poly.entity_id
_entity_poly.type
_entity_poly.pdbx_seq_one_letter_code
_entity_poly.pdbx_strand_id
1 'polypeptide(L)'
;MKKLSASIVLLLGALYLVAQVPAGYYYSAEGKSGKELKTALHQIIRQGKRLSYGSGAGKTWSGFEQSDLHPDGYVWDMYSLNKRYFPGGAKVPSGMNIEHSVAKSWWGGTNNDAYKDLYHLNPSDISANSARSNYPLGVNNGSKFNNGSIKVGYNTFGTEYSGLSFEPLDEYKGDFARAYMYMFTCYENFTWTGTSAPSMLVAKETWPMLRNWAKTMLLEWHRNDPVSQKERSRMAAIYTLQDNRNPFIDYPELAEFIWGSSSTQAWYPGAEVTDPDPEEPDTTPKFEALPATGISNNSFTANWTAAKDASAYQLNVYTIETTGTPESVTLLDIDFADGAPAGWNTTGYTDTNTSGSMRLASGSNPGALISDELDLAADNNVLRVRARQYSNDTGATLTVSVDNKIVAEWNTEKDNKSYSVNLPPATETSVITLSAKANRRVYIDELSLTGSTIGYNSITLPGYPVTIQNTLSYQVTGLEPGVMYFYTISALGTSSPTSSAIPVETLVVSSNNDIQPTPNRIVATPEGFILELPEAITTVRVVDVSGKLLIHKNYPAGTHPVGVHEKGIYLIQLISNNQTSNYKLIFQ
;
A
#
# COMPACT_ATOMS: atom_id res chain seq x y z
N MET A 1 -3.42 66.11 4.60
CA MET A 1 -3.14 65.08 5.61
C MET A 1 -4.10 63.91 5.45
N LYS A 2 -3.68 62.82 4.82
CA LYS A 2 -4.34 61.51 4.93
C LYS A 2 -3.21 60.47 4.94
N LYS A 3 -2.89 59.94 6.12
CA LYS A 3 -1.97 58.81 6.29
C LYS A 3 -2.80 57.55 6.12
N LEU A 4 -2.56 56.76 5.08
CA LEU A 4 -3.03 55.37 5.04
C LEU A 4 -1.99 54.52 5.79
N SER A 5 -2.41 53.96 6.92
CA SER A 5 -1.67 52.93 7.64
C SER A 5 -1.99 51.57 7.00
N ALA A 6 -0.97 50.89 6.50
CA ALA A 6 -1.07 49.50 6.07
C ALA A 6 -1.09 48.59 7.31
N SER A 7 -2.21 47.89 7.53
CA SER A 7 -2.31 46.84 8.54
C SER A 7 -1.69 45.56 7.98
N ILE A 8 -0.54 45.16 8.51
CA ILE A 8 0.05 43.83 8.30
C ILE A 8 -0.74 42.87 9.19
N VAL A 9 -1.52 41.98 8.56
CA VAL A 9 -2.09 40.81 9.23
C VAL A 9 -0.96 39.80 9.40
N LEU A 10 -0.41 39.71 10.60
CA LEU A 10 0.54 38.67 10.98
C LEU A 10 -0.26 37.37 11.19
N LEU A 11 -0.28 36.50 10.19
CA LEU A 11 -0.81 35.15 10.30
C LEU A 11 0.15 34.33 11.17
N LEU A 12 -0.11 34.26 12.48
CA LEU A 12 0.57 33.33 13.40
C LEU A 12 0.07 31.91 13.13
N GLY A 13 0.63 31.27 12.09
CA GLY A 13 0.55 29.82 11.95
C GLY A 13 1.42 29.17 13.03
N ALA A 14 0.80 28.51 14.00
CA ALA A 14 1.52 27.64 14.92
C ALA A 14 2.11 26.47 14.11
N LEU A 15 3.38 26.57 13.76
CA LEU A 15 4.17 25.46 13.26
C LEU A 15 4.37 24.48 14.42
N TYR A 16 3.50 23.47 14.51
CA TYR A 16 3.72 22.34 15.41
C TYR A 16 4.84 21.48 14.81
N LEU A 17 6.02 21.53 15.44
CA LEU A 17 7.15 20.68 15.11
C LEU A 17 6.76 19.21 15.38
N VAL A 18 6.44 18.47 14.31
CA VAL A 18 6.46 17.00 14.38
C VAL A 18 7.94 16.63 14.60
N ALA A 19 8.26 16.01 15.73
CA ALA A 19 9.61 15.52 15.97
C ALA A 19 9.90 14.40 14.96
N GLN A 20 10.63 14.76 13.90
CA GLN A 20 11.11 13.84 12.87
C GLN A 20 11.84 12.67 13.54
N VAL A 21 11.66 11.47 12.99
CA VAL A 21 12.39 10.29 13.45
C VAL A 21 13.89 10.60 13.34
N PRO A 22 14.68 10.40 14.40
CA PRO A 22 16.13 10.64 14.33
C PRO A 22 16.75 9.83 13.19
N ALA A 23 17.65 10.44 12.42
CA ALA A 23 18.33 9.75 11.32
C ALA A 23 19.01 8.48 11.85
N GLY A 24 18.74 7.36 11.19
CA GLY A 24 19.29 6.05 11.56
C GLY A 24 18.64 5.35 12.74
N TYR A 25 17.57 5.91 13.34
CA TYR A 25 16.90 5.32 14.50
C TYR A 25 16.41 3.88 14.25
N TYR A 26 16.01 3.56 13.01
CA TYR A 26 15.48 2.24 12.61
C TYR A 26 16.41 1.42 11.70
N TYR A 27 17.67 1.81 11.47
CA TYR A 27 18.57 1.11 10.54
C TYR A 27 18.74 -0.38 10.84
N SER A 28 18.74 -0.79 12.11
CA SER A 28 18.88 -2.20 12.45
C SER A 28 17.63 -3.05 12.16
N ALA A 29 16.50 -2.41 11.84
CA ALA A 29 15.24 -3.06 11.46
C ALA A 29 15.07 -3.20 9.94
N GLU A 30 15.79 -2.39 9.15
CA GLU A 30 15.73 -2.44 7.68
C GLU A 30 16.18 -3.80 7.13
N GLY A 31 15.49 -4.27 6.10
CA GLY A 31 15.76 -5.56 5.46
C GLY A 31 15.22 -6.78 6.21
N LYS A 32 14.60 -6.62 7.37
CA LYS A 32 14.08 -7.72 8.19
C LYS A 32 12.57 -7.88 8.02
N SER A 33 12.08 -9.09 8.29
CA SER A 33 10.66 -9.44 8.20
C SER A 33 10.17 -10.17 9.45
N GLY A 34 8.85 -10.14 9.69
CA GLY A 34 8.17 -10.97 10.68
C GLY A 34 8.84 -10.97 12.05
N LYS A 35 9.29 -12.15 12.49
CA LYS A 35 9.95 -12.35 13.79
C LYS A 35 11.22 -11.53 13.93
N GLU A 36 12.07 -11.54 12.90
CA GLU A 36 13.37 -10.86 12.95
C GLU A 36 13.20 -9.34 13.02
N LEU A 37 12.22 -8.82 12.30
CA LEU A 37 11.84 -7.41 12.34
C LEU A 37 11.36 -7.02 13.74
N LYS A 38 10.45 -7.80 14.33
CA LYS A 38 9.98 -7.59 15.70
C LYS A 38 11.13 -7.58 16.71
N THR A 39 12.04 -8.55 16.63
CA THR A 39 13.23 -8.62 17.50
C THR A 39 14.16 -7.42 17.29
N ALA A 40 14.32 -6.92 16.06
CA ALA A 40 15.13 -5.73 15.78
C ALA A 40 14.50 -4.46 16.40
N LEU A 41 13.20 -4.30 16.26
CA LEU A 41 12.46 -3.20 16.88
C LEU A 41 12.52 -3.28 18.41
N HIS A 42 12.41 -4.48 18.99
CA HIS A 42 12.63 -4.70 20.42
C HIS A 42 13.99 -4.13 20.87
N GLN A 43 15.08 -4.47 20.16
CA GLN A 43 16.43 -4.00 20.48
C GLN A 43 16.55 -2.47 20.42
N ILE A 44 15.85 -1.81 19.47
CA ILE A 44 15.81 -0.35 19.33
C ILE A 44 15.06 0.28 20.51
N ILE A 45 13.79 -0.10 20.72
CA ILE A 45 12.88 0.66 21.58
C ILE A 45 13.00 0.31 23.07
N ARG A 46 13.66 -0.80 23.40
CA ARG A 46 13.88 -1.22 24.80
C ARG A 46 14.88 -0.33 25.55
N GLN A 47 15.78 0.36 24.84
CA GLN A 47 16.89 1.16 25.42
C GLN A 47 16.46 2.46 26.10
N GLY A 48 15.21 2.92 25.90
CA GLY A 48 14.72 4.18 26.48
C GLY A 48 14.74 4.26 28.01
N LYS A 49 14.69 5.48 28.54
CA LYS A 49 14.48 5.80 29.96
C LYS A 49 13.01 5.67 30.33
N ARG A 50 12.70 5.30 31.57
CA ARG A 50 11.32 5.27 32.09
C ARG A 50 11.21 6.15 33.32
N LEU A 51 10.19 7.00 33.36
CA LEU A 51 9.90 7.86 34.52
C LEU A 51 9.60 7.04 35.77
N SER A 52 9.73 7.63 36.96
CA SER A 52 9.25 6.95 38.16
C SER A 52 7.71 6.85 38.14
N TYR A 53 7.15 5.81 38.74
CA TYR A 53 5.69 5.66 38.78
C TYR A 53 5.05 6.60 39.81
N GLY A 54 3.92 7.23 39.48
CA GLY A 54 3.09 8.01 40.41
C GLY A 54 3.12 9.51 40.18
N SER A 55 2.87 10.29 41.24
CA SER A 55 2.76 11.76 41.20
C SER A 55 4.03 12.48 41.67
N GLY A 56 4.22 13.70 41.14
CA GLY A 56 5.39 14.54 41.37
C GLY A 56 6.34 14.64 40.17
N ALA A 57 7.33 15.53 40.28
CA ALA A 57 8.29 15.80 39.22
C ALA A 57 9.07 14.53 38.83
N GLY A 58 9.25 14.31 37.52
CA GLY A 58 9.96 13.13 36.98
C GLY A 58 9.18 11.82 37.13
N LYS A 59 7.87 11.89 37.41
CA LYS A 59 6.99 10.73 37.51
C LYS A 59 5.92 10.69 36.41
N THR A 60 5.21 9.57 36.29
CA THR A 60 4.20 9.36 35.25
C THR A 60 3.17 10.49 35.14
N TRP A 61 2.67 11.06 36.24
CA TRP A 61 1.74 12.21 36.17
C TRP A 61 2.38 13.49 35.62
N SER A 62 3.68 13.71 35.82
CA SER A 62 4.41 14.80 35.14
C SER A 62 4.57 14.53 33.64
N GLY A 63 4.60 13.24 33.25
CA GLY A 63 4.54 12.84 31.85
C GLY A 63 3.17 13.15 31.25
N PHE A 64 2.09 12.74 31.90
CA PHE A 64 0.72 12.96 31.43
C PHE A 64 0.35 14.44 31.28
N GLU A 65 0.84 15.33 32.14
CA GLU A 65 0.67 16.78 31.96
C GLU A 65 1.26 17.30 30.64
N GLN A 66 2.24 16.58 30.06
CA GLN A 66 2.87 16.92 28.78
C GLN A 66 2.30 16.12 27.60
N SER A 67 2.00 14.83 27.82
CA SER A 67 1.62 13.90 26.74
C SER A 67 0.11 13.76 26.53
N ASP A 68 -0.70 14.06 27.55
CA ASP A 68 -2.14 13.79 27.58
C ASP A 68 -2.94 15.06 27.95
N LEU A 69 -2.42 16.24 27.60
CA LEU A 69 -3.14 17.51 27.67
C LEU A 69 -3.92 17.74 26.38
N HIS A 70 -5.25 17.77 26.48
CA HIS A 70 -6.13 18.11 25.37
C HIS A 70 -5.97 19.59 24.98
N PRO A 71 -6.08 19.98 23.69
CA PRO A 71 -6.00 21.38 23.24
C PRO A 71 -6.94 22.34 23.99
N ASP A 72 -8.12 21.85 24.39
CA ASP A 72 -9.08 22.60 25.21
C ASP A 72 -8.72 22.69 26.71
N GLY A 73 -7.56 22.17 27.11
CA GLY A 73 -6.99 22.29 28.46
C GLY A 73 -7.39 21.21 29.47
N TYR A 74 -8.27 20.26 29.09
CA TYR A 74 -8.61 19.11 29.93
C TYR A 74 -7.67 17.92 29.71
N VAL A 75 -7.73 16.92 30.58
CA VAL A 75 -6.97 15.66 30.48
C VAL A 75 -7.55 14.80 29.37
N TRP A 76 -6.73 14.34 28.43
CA TRP A 76 -7.15 13.44 27.37
C TRP A 76 -7.40 12.03 27.92
N ASP A 77 -8.57 11.83 28.52
CA ASP A 77 -9.03 10.57 29.10
C ASP A 77 -9.73 9.71 28.04
N MET A 78 -9.06 8.66 27.54
CA MET A 78 -9.65 7.71 26.59
C MET A 78 -10.69 6.76 27.20
N TYR A 79 -10.86 6.81 28.53
CA TYR A 79 -11.73 5.90 29.27
C TYR A 79 -13.03 6.55 29.74
N SER A 80 -13.18 7.87 29.55
CA SER A 80 -14.36 8.62 29.97
C SER A 80 -14.59 9.88 29.13
N LEU A 81 -15.85 10.19 28.88
CA LEU A 81 -16.25 11.47 28.29
C LEU A 81 -16.24 12.64 29.30
N ASN A 82 -15.98 12.35 30.58
CA ASN A 82 -15.95 13.35 31.64
C ASN A 82 -14.69 14.21 31.55
N LYS A 83 -14.85 15.50 31.27
CA LYS A 83 -13.74 16.47 31.24
C LYS A 83 -13.22 16.74 32.65
N ARG A 84 -11.93 16.44 32.87
CA ARG A 84 -11.18 16.73 34.10
C ARG A 84 -9.94 17.54 33.76
N TYR A 85 -9.42 18.32 34.70
CA TYR A 85 -8.29 19.22 34.43
C TYR A 85 -7.10 18.87 35.31
N PHE A 86 -5.89 18.99 34.76
CA PHE A 86 -4.67 18.85 35.54
C PHE A 86 -4.62 19.96 36.60
N PRO A 87 -4.44 19.63 37.90
CA PRO A 87 -4.26 20.64 38.95
C PRO A 87 -2.93 21.40 38.84
N GLY A 88 -2.03 20.94 37.96
CA GLY A 88 -0.66 21.45 37.82
C GLY A 88 0.30 20.87 38.85
N GLY A 89 1.59 20.88 38.50
CA GLY A 89 2.66 20.41 39.37
C GLY A 89 2.71 18.89 39.51
N ALA A 90 2.35 18.16 38.44
CA ALA A 90 2.34 16.71 38.38
C ALA A 90 1.43 16.04 39.42
N LYS A 91 0.34 16.73 39.79
CA LYS A 91 -0.67 16.25 40.73
C LYS A 91 -1.76 15.46 40.01
N VAL A 92 -2.35 14.52 40.74
CA VAL A 92 -3.45 13.69 40.24
C VAL A 92 -4.74 14.52 40.18
N PRO A 93 -5.41 14.63 39.02
CA PRO A 93 -6.77 15.16 38.95
C PRO A 93 -7.75 14.34 39.78
N SER A 94 -8.70 14.99 40.43
CA SER A 94 -9.72 14.29 41.23
C SER A 94 -10.52 13.29 40.40
N GLY A 95 -10.67 12.07 40.91
CA GLY A 95 -11.41 10.99 40.24
C GLY A 95 -10.64 10.26 39.15
N MET A 96 -9.33 10.47 39.02
CA MET A 96 -8.47 9.77 38.05
C MET A 96 -7.42 8.89 38.72
N ASN A 97 -7.00 7.84 38.01
CA ASN A 97 -5.83 7.04 38.32
C ASN A 97 -5.01 6.79 37.05
N ILE A 98 -3.93 6.01 37.20
CA ILE A 98 -3.08 5.58 36.09
C ILE A 98 -3.58 4.22 35.65
N GLU A 99 -3.90 4.08 34.38
CA GLU A 99 -4.34 2.83 33.79
C GLU A 99 -3.22 2.14 33.00
N HIS A 100 -3.09 0.82 33.21
CA HIS A 100 -2.17 -0.05 32.48
C HIS A 100 -2.92 -0.72 31.32
N SER A 101 -2.92 -0.12 30.13
CA SER A 101 -3.70 -0.65 28.99
C SER A 101 -3.38 -2.12 28.71
N VAL A 102 -2.12 -2.54 28.61
CA VAL A 102 -1.75 -3.95 28.82
C VAL A 102 -1.66 -4.19 30.33
N ALA A 103 -2.54 -5.03 30.87
CA ALA A 103 -2.71 -5.14 32.31
C ALA A 103 -1.46 -5.72 33.00
N LYS A 104 -1.05 -5.10 34.10
CA LYS A 104 0.12 -5.49 34.90
C LYS A 104 0.16 -6.98 35.28
N SER A 105 -1.01 -7.57 35.52
CA SER A 105 -1.14 -8.98 35.87
C SER A 105 -0.71 -9.92 34.73
N TRP A 106 -0.69 -9.45 33.48
CA TRP A 106 -0.36 -10.27 32.31
C TRP A 106 1.11 -10.71 32.29
N TRP A 107 2.02 -9.91 32.84
CA TRP A 107 3.44 -10.25 32.99
C TRP A 107 3.83 -10.64 34.43
N GLY A 108 2.86 -11.08 35.24
CA GLY A 108 3.11 -11.58 36.59
C GLY A 108 3.09 -10.52 37.69
N GLY A 109 2.67 -9.28 37.40
CA GLY A 109 2.42 -8.29 38.46
C GLY A 109 3.66 -7.55 38.98
N THR A 110 4.81 -7.68 38.31
CA THR A 110 6.07 -7.02 38.72
C THR A 110 6.10 -5.54 38.34
N ASN A 111 6.70 -4.71 39.21
CA ASN A 111 6.97 -3.29 38.97
C ASN A 111 8.29 -3.10 38.19
N ASN A 112 8.31 -3.50 36.92
CA ASN A 112 9.47 -3.39 36.02
C ASN A 112 9.34 -2.15 35.11
N ASP A 113 10.13 -2.06 34.03
CA ASP A 113 10.04 -0.92 33.10
C ASP A 113 8.66 -0.81 32.41
N ALA A 114 8.02 -1.93 32.09
CA ALA A 114 6.67 -1.94 31.51
C ALA A 114 5.65 -1.27 32.45
N TYR A 115 5.79 -1.47 33.76
CA TYR A 115 4.91 -0.87 34.77
C TYR A 115 4.90 0.66 34.76
N LYS A 116 5.91 1.30 34.16
CA LYS A 116 6.12 2.76 34.14
C LYS A 116 6.32 3.32 32.74
N ASP A 117 5.96 2.58 31.69
CA ASP A 117 6.14 3.01 30.29
C ASP A 117 4.92 3.77 29.76
N LEU A 118 5.10 5.07 29.51
CA LEU A 118 4.04 5.98 29.07
C LEU A 118 3.37 5.57 27.75
N TYR A 119 4.00 4.74 26.91
CA TYR A 119 3.36 4.30 25.66
C TYR A 119 2.12 3.42 25.86
N HIS A 120 1.94 2.84 27.03
CA HIS A 120 0.72 2.08 27.36
C HIS A 120 0.03 2.53 28.67
N LEU A 121 0.66 3.43 29.43
CA LEU A 121 0.03 4.04 30.58
C LEU A 121 -0.84 5.22 30.15
N ASN A 122 -2.04 5.30 30.67
CA ASN A 122 -2.98 6.38 30.36
C ASN A 122 -3.55 6.99 31.64
N PRO A 123 -3.79 8.31 31.69
CA PRO A 123 -4.66 8.87 32.71
C PRO A 123 -6.09 8.37 32.45
N SER A 124 -6.78 7.91 33.50
CA SER A 124 -8.08 7.26 33.34
C SER A 124 -9.02 7.59 34.49
N ASP A 125 -10.31 7.72 34.19
CA ASP A 125 -11.39 7.69 35.17
C ASP A 125 -11.33 6.42 36.04
N ILE A 126 -11.35 6.59 37.36
CA ILE A 126 -11.20 5.49 38.33
C ILE A 126 -12.27 4.39 38.14
N SER A 127 -13.51 4.77 37.82
CA SER A 127 -14.62 3.82 37.66
C SER A 127 -14.46 3.00 36.37
N ALA A 128 -14.06 3.66 35.29
CA ALA A 128 -13.80 3.02 34.01
C ALA A 128 -12.59 2.08 34.08
N ASN A 129 -11.50 2.51 34.72
CA ASN A 129 -10.35 1.66 34.99
C ASN A 129 -10.77 0.42 35.80
N SER A 130 -11.47 0.62 36.92
CA SER A 130 -11.93 -0.49 37.78
C SER A 130 -12.81 -1.48 37.02
N ALA A 131 -13.69 -1.00 36.14
CA ALA A 131 -14.54 -1.85 35.30
C ALA A 131 -13.74 -2.61 34.24
N ARG A 132 -12.72 -1.98 33.65
CA ARG A 132 -11.86 -2.58 32.62
C ARG A 132 -11.03 -3.75 33.17
N SER A 133 -10.65 -3.70 34.44
CA SER A 133 -9.97 -4.81 35.13
C SER A 133 -8.73 -5.29 34.37
N ASN A 134 -8.57 -6.60 34.17
CA ASN A 134 -7.48 -7.19 33.38
C ASN A 134 -7.96 -7.80 32.06
N TYR A 135 -9.12 -7.37 31.55
CA TYR A 135 -9.74 -7.95 30.36
C TYR A 135 -8.94 -7.61 29.08
N PRO A 136 -8.87 -8.56 28.12
CA PRO A 136 -8.28 -8.30 26.80
C PRO A 136 -9.07 -7.26 26.01
N LEU A 137 -8.45 -6.71 24.96
CA LEU A 137 -9.20 -5.96 23.95
C LEU A 137 -10.17 -6.93 23.24
N GLY A 138 -11.35 -6.44 22.86
CA GLY A 138 -12.35 -7.22 22.14
C GLY A 138 -13.60 -6.39 21.83
N VAL A 139 -14.22 -6.64 20.67
CA VAL A 139 -15.57 -6.13 20.39
C VAL A 139 -16.55 -6.89 21.27
N ASN A 140 -17.44 -6.18 21.97
CA ASN A 140 -18.30 -6.82 22.94
C ASN A 140 -19.69 -6.20 23.05
N ASN A 141 -20.57 -6.93 23.74
CA ASN A 141 -21.96 -6.55 23.94
C ASN A 141 -22.20 -5.51 25.06
N GLY A 142 -21.16 -5.01 25.73
CA GLY A 142 -21.28 -4.00 26.80
C GLY A 142 -22.08 -4.43 28.03
N SER A 143 -22.32 -5.74 28.22
CA SER A 143 -23.23 -6.26 29.25
C SER A 143 -22.79 -6.07 30.71
N LYS A 144 -21.53 -5.68 30.96
CA LYS A 144 -21.00 -5.46 32.31
C LYS A 144 -20.80 -4.00 32.64
N PHE A 145 -20.34 -3.21 31.68
CA PHE A 145 -20.11 -1.78 31.85
C PHE A 145 -20.19 -1.09 30.50
N ASN A 146 -20.81 0.08 30.48
CA ASN A 146 -20.80 0.98 29.33
C ASN A 146 -20.99 2.41 29.84
N ASN A 147 -20.00 3.27 29.62
CA ASN A 147 -20.07 4.69 29.99
C ASN A 147 -20.07 5.62 28.77
N GLY A 148 -20.32 5.09 27.57
CA GLY A 148 -20.24 5.80 26.30
C GLY A 148 -18.81 5.98 25.77
N SER A 149 -17.78 5.87 26.61
CA SER A 149 -16.36 5.93 26.20
C SER A 149 -15.72 4.55 26.06
N ILE A 150 -16.13 3.61 26.92
CA ILE A 150 -15.65 2.23 26.93
C ILE A 150 -16.82 1.28 27.18
N LYS A 151 -16.68 0.04 26.70
CA LYS A 151 -17.58 -1.08 26.95
C LYS A 151 -16.80 -2.26 27.55
N VAL A 152 -17.42 -2.94 28.51
CA VAL A 152 -16.98 -4.24 29.01
C VAL A 152 -18.13 -5.22 28.89
N GLY A 153 -17.89 -6.36 28.27
CA GLY A 153 -18.91 -7.36 27.97
C GLY A 153 -18.30 -8.64 27.44
N TYR A 154 -19.15 -9.60 27.08
CA TYR A 154 -18.68 -10.84 26.46
C TYR A 154 -18.26 -10.57 25.01
N ASN A 155 -17.09 -11.09 24.63
CA ASN A 155 -16.50 -10.92 23.31
C ASN A 155 -17.43 -11.47 22.23
N THR A 156 -17.61 -10.69 21.17
CA THR A 156 -18.40 -11.02 19.98
C THR A 156 -17.54 -11.01 18.71
N PHE A 157 -16.23 -10.75 18.83
CA PHE A 157 -15.29 -10.77 17.70
C PHE A 157 -14.74 -12.18 17.47
N GLY A 158 -15.01 -12.76 16.30
CA GLY A 158 -14.60 -14.13 15.98
C GLY A 158 -15.22 -15.19 16.91
N THR A 159 -14.73 -16.43 16.83
CA THR A 159 -15.27 -17.57 17.60
C THR A 159 -14.25 -18.20 18.56
N GLU A 160 -12.96 -17.84 18.47
CA GLU A 160 -11.89 -18.42 19.29
C GLU A 160 -11.92 -17.97 20.77
N TYR A 161 -12.52 -16.82 21.06
CA TYR A 161 -12.62 -16.27 22.41
C TYR A 161 -14.04 -15.75 22.69
N SER A 162 -14.63 -16.16 23.80
CA SER A 162 -15.99 -15.77 24.22
C SER A 162 -16.05 -15.20 25.64
N GLY A 163 -14.89 -14.94 26.26
CA GLY A 163 -14.81 -14.37 27.61
C GLY A 163 -15.10 -12.87 27.64
N LEU A 164 -14.95 -12.27 28.83
CA LEU A 164 -15.10 -10.83 29.00
C LEU A 164 -13.95 -10.08 28.32
N SER A 165 -14.28 -9.04 27.58
CA SER A 165 -13.34 -8.16 26.90
C SER A 165 -13.67 -6.68 27.16
N PHE A 166 -12.70 -5.83 26.84
CA PHE A 166 -12.75 -4.39 26.91
C PHE A 166 -12.73 -3.82 25.48
N GLU A 167 -13.63 -2.89 25.20
CA GLU A 167 -13.72 -2.18 23.92
C GLU A 167 -13.67 -0.68 24.19
N PRO A 168 -12.69 0.06 23.65
CA PRO A 168 -12.71 1.52 23.66
C PRO A 168 -13.69 2.05 22.60
N LEU A 169 -13.94 3.35 22.61
CA LEU A 169 -14.56 4.06 21.49
C LEU A 169 -13.80 3.81 20.18
N ASP A 170 -14.53 3.87 19.07
CA ASP A 170 -13.98 3.58 17.74
C ASP A 170 -12.79 4.48 17.38
N GLU A 171 -12.82 5.75 17.77
CA GLU A 171 -11.74 6.74 17.56
C GLU A 171 -10.45 6.47 18.35
N TYR A 172 -10.44 5.46 19.23
CA TYR A 172 -9.25 5.06 19.98
C TYR A 172 -8.83 3.60 19.72
N LYS A 173 -9.55 2.86 18.85
CA LYS A 173 -9.26 1.45 18.62
C LYS A 173 -7.85 1.24 18.06
N GLY A 174 -7.41 2.10 17.16
CA GLY A 174 -6.08 2.12 16.58
C GLY A 174 -5.00 2.52 17.60
N ASP A 175 -5.28 3.52 18.44
CA ASP A 175 -4.38 3.93 19.54
C ASP A 175 -4.07 2.75 20.47
N PHE A 176 -5.12 2.04 20.89
CA PHE A 176 -4.98 0.86 21.74
C PHE A 176 -4.28 -0.30 21.01
N ALA A 177 -4.58 -0.50 19.72
CA ALA A 177 -3.93 -1.53 18.92
C ALA A 177 -2.41 -1.29 18.84
N ARG A 178 -2.00 -0.06 18.49
CA ARG A 178 -0.58 0.34 18.40
C ARG A 178 0.11 0.34 19.75
N ALA A 179 -0.58 0.67 20.84
CA ALA A 179 -0.04 0.55 22.20
C ALA A 179 0.21 -0.92 22.61
N TYR A 180 -0.71 -1.82 22.26
CA TYR A 180 -0.54 -3.26 22.50
C TYR A 180 0.58 -3.85 21.65
N MET A 181 0.62 -3.56 20.34
CA MET A 181 1.70 -3.97 19.44
C MET A 181 3.07 -3.47 19.93
N TYR A 182 3.15 -2.21 20.39
CA TYR A 182 4.33 -1.66 21.04
C TYR A 182 4.75 -2.48 22.25
N MET A 183 3.83 -2.75 23.19
CA MET A 183 4.16 -3.49 24.42
C MET A 183 4.70 -4.88 24.13
N PHE A 184 4.08 -5.57 23.18
CA PHE A 184 4.47 -6.91 22.77
C PHE A 184 5.79 -6.98 21.98
N THR A 185 6.18 -5.86 21.38
CA THR A 185 7.49 -5.71 20.71
C THR A 185 8.55 -5.28 21.71
N CYS A 186 8.33 -4.16 22.41
CA CYS A 186 9.27 -3.59 23.38
C CYS A 186 9.62 -4.58 24.50
N TYR A 187 8.67 -5.40 24.94
CA TYR A 187 8.86 -6.39 26.00
C TYR A 187 8.76 -7.84 25.48
N GLU A 188 9.31 -8.08 24.29
CA GLU A 188 9.34 -9.41 23.65
C GLU A 188 9.85 -10.54 24.57
N ASN A 189 10.79 -10.23 25.46
CA ASN A 189 11.40 -11.18 26.37
C ASN A 189 10.58 -11.47 27.64
N PHE A 190 9.38 -10.91 27.78
CA PHE A 190 8.53 -11.17 28.94
C PHE A 190 7.83 -12.53 28.85
N THR A 191 7.71 -13.19 29.99
CA THR A 191 6.82 -14.35 30.13
C THR A 191 5.42 -13.87 30.44
N TRP A 192 4.53 -13.95 29.45
CA TRP A 192 3.12 -13.59 29.60
C TRP A 192 2.35 -14.74 30.27
N THR A 193 1.98 -14.57 31.54
CA THR A 193 1.53 -15.65 32.44
C THR A 193 0.22 -15.38 33.19
N GLY A 194 -0.31 -14.16 33.18
CA GLY A 194 -1.55 -13.81 33.92
C GLY A 194 -2.79 -14.51 33.36
N THR A 195 -3.83 -14.73 34.16
CA THR A 195 -5.03 -15.52 33.76
C THR A 195 -5.75 -15.01 32.51
N SER A 196 -5.75 -13.69 32.29
CA SER A 196 -6.35 -13.08 31.10
C SER A 196 -5.36 -12.94 29.93
N ALA A 197 -4.04 -13.07 30.13
CA ALA A 197 -3.07 -12.94 29.05
C ALA A 197 -3.20 -14.06 27.98
N PRO A 198 -3.41 -15.35 28.33
CA PRO A 198 -3.67 -16.42 27.39
C PRO A 198 -4.93 -16.26 26.53
N SER A 199 -5.79 -15.27 26.81
CA SER A 199 -6.95 -14.98 25.95
C SER A 199 -6.52 -14.40 24.60
N MET A 200 -5.57 -13.47 24.58
CA MET A 200 -5.00 -12.89 23.34
C MET A 200 -3.69 -13.54 22.93
N LEU A 201 -2.95 -14.13 23.88
CA LEU A 201 -1.60 -14.62 23.66
C LEU A 201 -1.54 -16.15 23.66
N VAL A 202 -0.63 -16.71 22.86
CA VAL A 202 -0.16 -18.09 22.97
C VAL A 202 0.80 -18.13 24.16
N ALA A 203 0.38 -18.81 25.21
CA ALA A 203 1.10 -18.80 26.49
C ALA A 203 2.55 -19.27 26.32
N LYS A 204 3.49 -18.53 26.91
CA LYS A 204 4.95 -18.79 26.90
C LYS A 204 5.64 -18.73 25.53
N GLU A 205 4.96 -18.35 24.47
CA GLU A 205 5.56 -18.15 23.15
C GLU A 205 5.95 -16.68 22.94
N THR A 206 7.16 -16.43 22.43
CA THR A 206 7.59 -15.07 22.01
C THR A 206 7.29 -14.81 20.53
N TRP A 207 6.97 -15.86 19.77
CA TRP A 207 6.53 -15.83 18.38
C TRP A 207 5.67 -17.07 18.04
N PRO A 208 4.55 -16.95 17.31
CA PRO A 208 3.90 -15.71 16.83
C PRO A 208 3.26 -14.88 17.97
N MET A 209 3.23 -15.42 19.19
CA MET A 209 2.76 -14.84 20.45
C MET A 209 1.28 -14.42 20.47
N LEU A 210 0.71 -13.78 19.44
CA LEU A 210 -0.71 -13.49 19.34
C LEU A 210 -1.48 -14.72 18.85
N ARG A 211 -2.67 -14.95 19.41
CA ARG A 211 -3.67 -15.85 18.81
C ARG A 211 -4.25 -15.22 17.55
N ASN A 212 -4.77 -16.04 16.64
CA ASN A 212 -5.29 -15.57 15.36
C ASN A 212 -6.39 -14.53 15.52
N TRP A 213 -7.42 -14.77 16.34
CA TRP A 213 -8.47 -13.78 16.58
C TRP A 213 -7.93 -12.42 17.06
N ALA A 214 -6.96 -12.44 17.99
CA ALA A 214 -6.39 -11.22 18.58
C ALA A 214 -5.52 -10.48 17.56
N LYS A 215 -4.74 -11.22 16.77
CA LYS A 215 -3.95 -10.71 15.66
C LYS A 215 -4.84 -10.01 14.63
N THR A 216 -5.88 -10.70 14.15
CA THR A 216 -6.84 -10.17 13.17
C THR A 216 -7.51 -8.90 13.69
N MET A 217 -8.01 -8.92 14.93
CA MET A 217 -8.64 -7.75 15.54
C MET A 217 -7.68 -6.56 15.66
N LEU A 218 -6.45 -6.78 16.13
CA LEU A 218 -5.48 -5.70 16.30
C LEU A 218 -5.09 -5.06 14.95
N LEU A 219 -4.95 -5.87 13.89
CA LEU A 219 -4.70 -5.37 12.53
C LEU A 219 -5.93 -4.61 11.98
N GLU A 220 -7.14 -5.14 12.16
CA GLU A 220 -8.38 -4.47 11.74
C GLU A 220 -8.56 -3.12 12.43
N TRP A 221 -8.34 -3.07 13.74
CA TRP A 221 -8.43 -1.82 14.51
C TRP A 221 -7.33 -0.83 14.10
N HIS A 222 -6.12 -1.31 13.85
CA HIS A 222 -5.01 -0.49 13.35
C HIS A 222 -5.33 0.14 11.99
N ARG A 223 -5.90 -0.62 11.05
CA ARG A 223 -6.27 -0.16 9.70
C ARG A 223 -7.43 0.82 9.72
N ASN A 224 -8.47 0.51 10.50
CA ASN A 224 -9.72 1.29 10.53
C ASN A 224 -9.62 2.59 11.34
N ASP A 225 -8.64 2.70 12.25
CA ASP A 225 -8.33 3.91 13.01
C ASP A 225 -6.86 4.31 12.80
N PRO A 226 -6.55 5.01 11.69
CA PRO A 226 -5.18 5.41 11.33
C PRO A 226 -4.52 6.32 12.36
N VAL A 227 -3.20 6.45 12.30
CA VAL A 227 -2.45 7.28 13.26
C VAL A 227 -2.97 8.72 13.29
N SER A 228 -3.44 9.14 14.46
CA SER A 228 -4.02 10.45 14.67
C SER A 228 -2.98 11.52 15.02
N GLN A 229 -3.36 12.80 14.91
CA GLN A 229 -2.50 13.89 15.37
C GLN A 229 -2.27 13.87 16.88
N LYS A 230 -3.26 13.38 17.65
CA LYS A 230 -3.15 13.16 19.08
C LYS A 230 -2.02 12.19 19.38
N GLU A 231 -1.97 11.03 18.71
CA GLU A 231 -0.91 10.05 18.90
C GLU A 231 0.47 10.58 18.55
N ARG A 232 0.60 11.29 17.42
CA ARG A 232 1.86 11.94 17.02
C ARG A 232 2.35 12.93 18.07
N SER A 233 1.44 13.74 18.62
CA SER A 233 1.75 14.75 19.63
C SER A 233 2.13 14.09 20.97
N ARG A 234 1.38 13.07 21.37
CA ARG A 234 1.63 12.26 22.57
C ARG A 234 3.00 11.56 22.48
N MET A 235 3.31 10.94 21.35
CA MET A 235 4.62 10.32 21.09
C MET A 235 5.75 11.34 21.13
N ALA A 236 5.59 12.51 20.50
CA ALA A 236 6.61 13.56 20.53
C ALA A 236 6.91 14.01 21.98
N ALA A 237 5.89 14.18 22.81
CA ALA A 237 6.06 14.49 24.23
C ALA A 237 6.76 13.35 24.98
N ILE A 238 6.30 12.09 24.81
CA ILE A 238 6.90 10.93 25.47
C ILE A 238 8.36 10.73 25.05
N TYR A 239 8.71 10.98 23.79
CA TYR A 239 10.08 10.85 23.30
C TYR A 239 11.05 11.76 24.06
N THR A 240 10.65 13.00 24.41
CA THR A 240 11.49 13.89 25.23
C THR A 240 11.73 13.38 26.66
N LEU A 241 10.85 12.50 27.16
CA LEU A 241 10.88 11.97 28.52
C LEU A 241 11.54 10.60 28.61
N GLN A 242 11.30 9.75 27.62
CA GLN A 242 11.72 8.35 27.61
C GLN A 242 12.81 8.03 26.59
N ASP A 243 13.14 8.94 25.68
CA ASP A 243 14.19 8.75 24.66
C ASP A 243 13.97 7.50 23.79
N ASN A 244 12.71 7.06 23.66
CA ASN A 244 12.30 6.00 22.76
C ASN A 244 10.98 6.33 22.07
N ARG A 245 10.76 5.72 20.90
CA ARG A 245 9.61 5.96 20.03
C ARG A 245 8.73 4.72 19.89
N ASN A 246 7.44 4.92 19.59
CA ASN A 246 6.56 3.81 19.22
C ASN A 246 6.64 3.60 17.70
N PRO A 247 7.24 2.50 17.22
CA PRO A 247 7.46 2.26 15.81
C PRO A 247 6.16 2.19 15.02
N PHE A 248 5.06 1.72 15.64
CA PHE A 248 3.77 1.61 14.98
C PHE A 248 3.04 2.95 14.82
N ILE A 249 3.56 4.03 15.42
CA ILE A 249 3.11 5.42 15.21
C ILE A 249 3.98 6.11 14.16
N ASP A 250 5.30 5.86 14.18
CA ASP A 250 6.24 6.39 13.19
C ASP A 250 6.05 5.76 11.80
N TYR A 251 5.87 4.44 11.76
CA TYR A 251 5.74 3.59 10.58
C TYR A 251 4.59 2.59 10.79
N PRO A 252 3.33 3.01 10.58
CA PRO A 252 2.15 2.18 10.84
C PRO A 252 2.19 0.83 10.12
N GLU A 253 2.75 0.79 8.91
CA GLU A 253 2.89 -0.41 8.09
C GLU A 253 3.65 -1.54 8.77
N LEU A 254 4.51 -1.25 9.76
CA LEU A 254 5.23 -2.26 10.54
C LEU A 254 4.30 -3.29 11.19
N ALA A 255 3.04 -2.93 11.48
CA ALA A 255 2.05 -3.88 11.98
C ALA A 255 1.87 -5.06 11.00
N GLU A 256 1.84 -4.76 9.70
CA GLU A 256 1.62 -5.72 8.62
C GLU A 256 2.88 -6.53 8.31
N PHE A 257 4.05 -5.89 8.36
CA PHE A 257 5.35 -6.55 8.18
C PHE A 257 5.74 -7.46 9.36
N ILE A 258 5.07 -7.34 10.50
CA ILE A 258 5.27 -8.24 11.64
C ILE A 258 4.15 -9.29 11.70
N TRP A 259 2.89 -8.88 11.70
CA TRP A 259 1.77 -9.79 11.99
C TRP A 259 0.79 -9.98 10.84
N GLY A 260 0.87 -9.14 9.82
CA GLY A 260 -0.08 -9.11 8.72
C GLY A 260 0.42 -9.81 7.46
N SER A 261 -0.11 -9.35 6.34
CA SER A 261 0.07 -9.97 5.02
C SER A 261 1.50 -9.83 4.49
N SER A 262 2.19 -8.75 4.83
CA SER A 262 3.60 -8.51 4.50
C SER A 262 4.59 -9.16 5.47
N SER A 263 4.17 -10.07 6.36
CA SER A 263 5.03 -10.62 7.42
C SER A 263 6.23 -11.43 6.93
N THR A 264 6.25 -11.86 5.67
CA THR A 264 7.39 -12.53 5.03
C THR A 264 8.27 -11.58 4.22
N GLN A 265 7.85 -10.33 4.02
CA GLN A 265 8.56 -9.33 3.23
C GLN A 265 9.52 -8.51 4.08
N ALA A 266 10.67 -8.17 3.49
CA ALA A 266 11.64 -7.30 4.14
C ALA A 266 11.09 -5.88 4.26
N TRP A 267 11.11 -5.32 5.47
CA TRP A 267 10.67 -3.95 5.72
C TRP A 267 11.78 -2.93 5.48
N TYR A 268 11.41 -1.78 4.93
CA TYR A 268 12.21 -0.56 4.83
C TYR A 268 11.27 0.64 5.08
N PRO A 269 11.76 1.80 5.54
CA PRO A 269 10.94 3.01 5.64
C PRO A 269 10.22 3.31 4.32
N GLY A 270 8.88 3.35 4.35
CA GLY A 270 8.07 3.56 3.16
C GLY A 270 7.79 2.31 2.32
N ALA A 271 8.11 1.11 2.82
CA ALA A 271 7.70 -0.14 2.19
C ALA A 271 6.17 -0.26 2.17
N GLU A 272 5.62 -0.65 1.02
CA GLU A 272 4.17 -0.79 0.86
C GLU A 272 3.69 -2.11 1.46
N VAL A 273 2.53 -2.07 2.12
CA VAL A 273 1.83 -3.26 2.57
C VAL A 273 1.21 -3.94 1.36
N THR A 274 1.55 -5.19 1.12
CA THR A 274 0.83 -6.01 0.15
C THR A 274 -0.33 -6.69 0.87
N ASP A 275 -1.57 -6.28 0.65
CA ASP A 275 -2.72 -7.11 1.06
C ASP A 275 -2.73 -8.36 0.18
N PRO A 276 -3.09 -9.56 0.69
CA PRO A 276 -3.30 -10.70 -0.16
C PRO A 276 -4.57 -10.41 -0.97
N ASP A 277 -4.40 -10.04 -2.23
CA ASP A 277 -5.42 -10.22 -3.25
C ASP A 277 -5.95 -11.67 -3.14
N PRO A 278 -7.27 -11.96 -3.22
CA PRO A 278 -7.82 -13.32 -3.05
C PRO A 278 -7.35 -14.36 -4.08
N GLU A 279 -6.39 -14.03 -4.94
CA GLU A 279 -5.76 -14.89 -5.95
C GLU A 279 -4.23 -15.05 -5.71
N GLU A 280 -3.84 -15.66 -4.57
CA GLU A 280 -2.60 -16.44 -4.23
C GLU A 280 -1.23 -16.17 -4.97
N PRO A 281 -0.06 -16.24 -4.24
CA PRO A 281 0.48 -17.55 -3.85
C PRO A 281 1.15 -17.68 -2.46
N ASP A 282 0.82 -18.79 -1.80
CA ASP A 282 1.65 -19.80 -1.11
C ASP A 282 3.13 -19.44 -0.80
N THR A 283 3.50 -19.45 0.48
CA THR A 283 4.87 -19.23 0.99
C THR A 283 5.71 -20.51 1.11
N THR A 284 5.32 -21.61 0.46
CA THR A 284 6.27 -22.68 0.12
C THR A 284 7.33 -22.06 -0.82
N PRO A 285 8.65 -22.35 -0.73
CA PRO A 285 9.61 -21.86 -1.71
C PRO A 285 9.13 -22.24 -3.11
N LYS A 286 8.60 -21.25 -3.83
CA LYS A 286 8.01 -21.49 -5.14
C LYS A 286 9.17 -21.79 -6.06
N PHE A 287 9.05 -22.90 -6.78
CA PHE A 287 9.99 -23.24 -7.83
C PHE A 287 9.99 -22.10 -8.86
N GLU A 288 11.11 -21.40 -8.99
CA GLU A 288 11.24 -20.23 -9.86
C GLU A 288 12.65 -20.11 -10.44
N ALA A 289 12.76 -19.49 -11.61
CA ALA A 289 14.02 -19.02 -12.15
C ALA A 289 14.39 -17.70 -11.47
N LEU A 290 15.66 -17.54 -11.13
CA LEU A 290 16.24 -16.35 -10.50
C LEU A 290 17.00 -15.53 -11.54
N PRO A 291 17.37 -14.25 -11.29
CA PRO A 291 18.21 -13.49 -12.21
C PRO A 291 19.53 -14.20 -12.57
N ALA A 292 19.96 -14.06 -13.83
CA ALA A 292 21.25 -14.58 -14.25
C ALA A 292 22.40 -13.83 -13.57
N THR A 293 23.50 -14.54 -13.35
CA THR A 293 24.75 -13.98 -12.81
C THR A 293 25.88 -14.26 -13.79
N GLY A 294 27.06 -13.65 -13.58
CA GLY A 294 28.25 -13.93 -14.40
C GLY A 294 28.07 -13.64 -15.88
N ILE A 295 27.25 -12.64 -16.23
CA ILE A 295 26.93 -12.28 -17.61
C ILE A 295 28.19 -11.74 -18.31
N SER A 296 28.54 -12.35 -19.43
CA SER A 296 29.62 -11.93 -20.32
C SER A 296 29.07 -11.64 -21.73
N ASN A 297 29.98 -11.38 -22.67
CA ASN A 297 29.64 -11.24 -24.08
C ASN A 297 29.24 -12.55 -24.78
N ASN A 298 29.42 -13.70 -24.13
CA ASN A 298 29.22 -15.01 -24.75
C ASN A 298 28.63 -16.06 -23.80
N SER A 299 28.30 -15.68 -22.57
CA SER A 299 27.84 -16.61 -21.54
C SER A 299 27.09 -15.91 -20.42
N PHE A 300 26.30 -16.68 -19.67
CA PHE A 300 25.76 -16.30 -18.36
C PHE A 300 25.53 -17.54 -17.51
N THR A 301 25.38 -17.37 -16.20
CA THR A 301 24.96 -18.42 -15.26
C THR A 301 23.45 -18.30 -15.01
N ALA A 302 22.68 -19.30 -15.44
CA ALA A 302 21.27 -19.43 -15.09
C ALA A 302 21.14 -19.93 -13.65
N ASN A 303 20.21 -19.37 -12.86
CA ASN A 303 19.99 -19.72 -11.45
C ASN A 303 18.49 -20.02 -11.19
N TRP A 304 18.16 -20.89 -10.23
CA TRP A 304 16.78 -21.20 -9.85
C TRP A 304 16.65 -21.71 -8.40
N THR A 305 15.43 -21.75 -7.86
CA THR A 305 15.13 -22.34 -6.55
C THR A 305 14.82 -23.83 -6.67
N ALA A 306 14.98 -24.59 -5.58
CA ALA A 306 14.67 -26.01 -5.59
C ALA A 306 13.15 -26.25 -5.65
N ALA A 307 12.72 -27.17 -6.52
CA ALA A 307 11.37 -27.71 -6.50
C ALA A 307 11.28 -28.92 -5.58
N LYS A 308 10.21 -29.01 -4.79
CA LYS A 308 9.91 -30.17 -3.95
C LYS A 308 9.77 -31.43 -4.83
N ASP A 309 10.42 -32.52 -4.41
CA ASP A 309 10.40 -33.83 -5.06
C ASP A 309 11.02 -33.88 -6.48
N ALA A 310 11.74 -32.82 -6.90
CA ALA A 310 12.36 -32.79 -8.23
C ALA A 310 13.50 -33.80 -8.37
N SER A 311 13.42 -34.62 -9.43
CA SER A 311 14.44 -35.61 -9.78
C SER A 311 15.57 -35.01 -10.64
N ALA A 312 15.26 -33.97 -11.39
CA ALA A 312 16.17 -33.20 -12.24
C ALA A 312 15.48 -31.88 -12.65
N TYR A 313 16.23 -30.99 -13.28
CA TYR A 313 15.71 -29.75 -13.85
C TYR A 313 15.98 -29.71 -15.34
N GLN A 314 15.05 -29.16 -16.11
CA GLN A 314 15.19 -28.94 -17.54
C GLN A 314 15.29 -27.43 -17.80
N LEU A 315 16.45 -26.96 -18.24
CA LEU A 315 16.70 -25.56 -18.57
C LEU A 315 16.45 -25.35 -20.06
N ASN A 316 15.57 -24.41 -20.42
CA ASN A 316 15.35 -23.96 -21.80
C ASN A 316 15.89 -22.53 -21.96
N VAL A 317 16.58 -22.25 -23.06
CA VAL A 317 17.12 -20.92 -23.38
C VAL A 317 16.67 -20.56 -24.79
N TYR A 318 16.18 -19.34 -25.02
CA TYR A 318 15.61 -18.92 -26.30
C TYR A 318 15.72 -17.41 -26.51
N THR A 319 15.55 -16.94 -27.75
CA THR A 319 15.33 -15.52 -28.07
C THR A 319 13.86 -15.29 -28.43
N ILE A 320 13.41 -14.04 -28.43
CA ILE A 320 12.07 -13.67 -28.87
C ILE A 320 12.18 -12.80 -30.12
N GLU A 321 11.38 -13.12 -31.15
CA GLU A 321 11.24 -12.32 -32.37
C GLU A 321 9.77 -11.89 -32.55
N THR A 322 9.55 -10.71 -33.10
CA THR A 322 8.19 -10.22 -33.42
C THR A 322 7.60 -11.00 -34.59
N THR A 323 6.36 -11.48 -34.47
CA THR A 323 5.65 -12.20 -35.55
C THR A 323 5.02 -11.28 -36.57
N GLY A 324 4.90 -9.98 -36.25
CA GLY A 324 4.21 -8.99 -37.08
C GLY A 324 2.69 -9.16 -37.15
N THR A 325 2.09 -10.04 -36.33
CA THR A 325 0.64 -10.32 -36.33
C THR A 325 0.00 -9.75 -35.06
N PRO A 326 -1.08 -8.93 -35.13
CA PRO A 326 -1.67 -8.34 -33.93
C PRO A 326 -2.48 -9.33 -33.06
N GLU A 327 -2.34 -9.25 -31.72
CA GLU A 327 -3.10 -9.99 -30.71
C GLU A 327 -4.04 -9.07 -29.90
N SER A 328 -5.19 -9.59 -29.45
CA SER A 328 -6.18 -8.82 -28.67
C SER A 328 -5.76 -8.65 -27.20
N VAL A 329 -5.88 -7.45 -26.66
CA VAL A 329 -5.57 -7.12 -25.25
C VAL A 329 -6.73 -6.36 -24.60
N THR A 330 -7.02 -6.61 -23.32
CA THR A 330 -8.00 -5.83 -22.54
C THR A 330 -7.35 -4.57 -21.99
N LEU A 331 -7.92 -3.41 -22.30
CA LEU A 331 -7.46 -2.08 -21.90
C LEU A 331 -8.25 -1.53 -20.71
N LEU A 332 -9.55 -1.84 -20.62
CA LEU A 332 -10.40 -1.51 -19.46
C LEU A 332 -11.39 -2.64 -19.19
N ASP A 333 -11.70 -2.85 -17.92
CA ASP A 333 -12.80 -3.70 -17.45
C ASP A 333 -13.32 -3.14 -16.11
N ILE A 334 -14.50 -2.53 -16.12
CA ILE A 334 -15.03 -1.69 -15.04
C ILE A 334 -16.44 -2.14 -14.67
N ASP A 335 -16.69 -2.35 -13.38
CA ASP A 335 -18.02 -2.45 -12.77
C ASP A 335 -18.35 -1.12 -12.05
N PHE A 336 -19.54 -0.59 -12.29
CA PHE A 336 -20.04 0.67 -11.73
C PHE A 336 -20.85 0.50 -10.44
N ALA A 337 -20.72 -0.64 -9.76
CA ALA A 337 -21.41 -0.92 -8.50
C ALA A 337 -21.23 0.17 -7.42
N ASP A 338 -20.03 0.75 -7.33
CA ASP A 338 -19.64 1.78 -6.35
C ASP A 338 -19.59 3.20 -6.95
N GLY A 339 -20.02 3.36 -8.20
CA GLY A 339 -19.97 4.63 -8.93
C GLY A 339 -18.77 4.77 -9.87
N ALA A 340 -18.35 6.01 -10.12
CA ALA A 340 -17.33 6.30 -11.13
C ALA A 340 -15.96 5.90 -10.56
N PRO A 341 -15.08 5.26 -11.36
CA PRO A 341 -13.71 5.02 -10.97
C PRO A 341 -13.01 6.30 -10.54
N ALA A 342 -12.05 6.20 -9.62
CA ALA A 342 -11.20 7.33 -9.26
C ALA A 342 -10.50 7.89 -10.51
N GLY A 343 -10.45 9.23 -10.64
CA GLY A 343 -9.91 9.93 -11.81
C GLY A 343 -10.95 10.27 -12.88
N TRP A 344 -12.01 9.46 -13.01
CA TRP A 344 -13.08 9.74 -13.97
C TRP A 344 -13.94 10.91 -13.50
N ASN A 345 -14.32 11.78 -14.43
CA ASN A 345 -15.08 12.99 -14.15
C ASN A 345 -16.55 12.82 -14.50
N THR A 346 -17.45 13.44 -13.73
CA THR A 346 -18.88 13.51 -14.06
C THR A 346 -19.31 14.95 -14.35
N THR A 347 -20.24 15.12 -15.28
CA THR A 347 -20.87 16.41 -15.55
C THR A 347 -22.38 16.27 -15.59
N GLY A 348 -23.09 17.35 -15.22
CA GLY A 348 -24.54 17.30 -15.07
C GLY A 348 -24.95 16.47 -13.84
N TYR A 349 -25.98 15.64 -13.98
CA TYR A 349 -26.49 14.81 -12.90
C TYR A 349 -26.10 13.34 -13.08
N THR A 350 -25.44 12.78 -12.08
CA THR A 350 -25.18 11.34 -11.93
C THR A 350 -25.60 10.88 -10.53
N ASP A 351 -25.95 9.60 -10.39
CA ASP A 351 -26.42 9.04 -9.11
C ASP A 351 -25.91 7.61 -8.94
N THR A 352 -25.38 7.31 -7.75
CA THR A 352 -24.76 6.02 -7.37
C THR A 352 -25.58 5.27 -6.31
N ASN A 353 -26.76 5.76 -5.93
CA ASN A 353 -27.58 5.17 -4.85
C ASN A 353 -28.26 3.84 -5.23
N THR A 354 -27.94 3.24 -6.39
CA THR A 354 -28.50 1.96 -6.85
C THR A 354 -27.39 0.91 -6.84
N SER A 355 -27.44 -0.03 -5.91
CA SER A 355 -26.46 -1.13 -5.81
C SER A 355 -26.27 -1.83 -7.16
N GLY A 356 -25.03 -1.86 -7.65
CA GLY A 356 -24.65 -2.53 -8.90
C GLY A 356 -24.75 -1.69 -10.18
N SER A 357 -24.99 -0.37 -10.09
CA SER A 357 -25.05 0.50 -11.29
C SER A 357 -24.89 1.99 -10.99
N MET A 358 -24.35 2.74 -11.94
CA MET A 358 -24.44 4.21 -11.95
C MET A 358 -25.59 4.67 -12.84
N ARG A 359 -26.34 5.70 -12.42
CA ARG A 359 -27.32 6.39 -13.26
C ARG A 359 -26.74 7.66 -13.86
N LEU A 360 -26.91 7.82 -15.18
CA LEU A 360 -26.72 9.06 -15.92
C LEU A 360 -28.07 9.80 -16.08
N ALA A 361 -28.02 11.12 -15.87
CA ALA A 361 -29.14 12.06 -15.93
C ALA A 361 -30.20 11.93 -14.81
N SER A 362 -31.04 12.96 -14.72
CA SER A 362 -32.25 13.03 -13.91
C SER A 362 -33.45 13.46 -14.76
N GLY A 363 -34.62 13.64 -14.16
CA GLY A 363 -35.76 14.26 -14.85
C GLY A 363 -35.41 15.67 -15.37
N SER A 364 -34.68 16.46 -14.58
CA SER A 364 -34.45 17.88 -14.93
C SER A 364 -33.11 18.16 -15.59
N ASN A 365 -32.11 17.29 -15.42
CA ASN A 365 -30.74 17.57 -15.84
C ASN A 365 -30.16 16.41 -16.67
N PRO A 366 -29.41 16.69 -17.76
CA PRO A 366 -28.61 15.67 -18.43
C PRO A 366 -27.45 15.21 -17.52
N GLY A 367 -26.78 14.12 -17.88
CA GLY A 367 -25.63 13.62 -17.14
C GLY A 367 -24.63 12.93 -18.05
N ALA A 368 -23.35 13.06 -17.74
CA ALA A 368 -22.27 12.38 -18.43
C ALA A 368 -21.18 11.89 -17.47
N LEU A 369 -20.54 10.80 -17.86
CA LEU A 369 -19.36 10.22 -17.26
C LEU A 369 -18.23 10.29 -18.30
N ILE A 370 -17.08 10.82 -17.88
CA ILE A 370 -15.92 11.11 -18.72
C ILE A 370 -14.75 10.31 -18.13
N SER A 371 -14.12 9.46 -18.95
CA SER A 371 -12.95 8.69 -18.52
C SER A 371 -11.75 9.60 -18.21
N ASP A 372 -10.71 9.02 -17.61
CA ASP A 372 -9.37 9.56 -17.75
C ASP A 372 -8.84 9.39 -19.19
N GLU A 373 -7.67 9.96 -19.47
CA GLU A 373 -6.98 9.81 -20.76
C GLU A 373 -6.57 8.35 -21.00
N LEU A 374 -6.87 7.83 -22.20
CA LEU A 374 -6.64 6.44 -22.61
C LEU A 374 -5.83 6.41 -23.92
N ASP A 375 -4.93 5.43 -24.03
CA ASP A 375 -4.25 5.16 -25.29
C ASP A 375 -5.18 4.41 -26.25
N LEU A 376 -5.77 5.16 -27.19
CA LEU A 376 -6.62 4.65 -28.27
C LEU A 376 -5.95 4.78 -29.64
N ALA A 377 -4.61 4.88 -29.68
CA ALA A 377 -3.87 5.01 -30.93
C ALA A 377 -3.80 3.69 -31.72
N ALA A 378 -3.96 2.55 -31.05
CA ALA A 378 -4.00 1.24 -31.69
C ALA A 378 -5.27 1.06 -32.55
N ASP A 379 -5.13 0.32 -33.66
CA ASP A 379 -6.27 -0.10 -34.48
C ASP A 379 -7.10 -1.19 -33.75
N ASN A 380 -8.38 -1.29 -34.12
CA ASN A 380 -9.34 -2.30 -33.63
C ASN A 380 -9.72 -2.21 -32.14
N ASN A 381 -9.75 -1.01 -31.57
CA ASN A 381 -10.31 -0.80 -30.24
C ASN A 381 -11.82 -1.09 -30.24
N VAL A 382 -12.29 -1.94 -29.31
CA VAL A 382 -13.71 -2.30 -29.16
C VAL A 382 -14.19 -1.94 -27.77
N LEU A 383 -15.13 -1.00 -27.69
CA LEU A 383 -15.81 -0.64 -26.45
C LEU A 383 -17.08 -1.46 -26.30
N ARG A 384 -17.34 -1.97 -25.11
CA ARG A 384 -18.57 -2.64 -24.70
C ARG A 384 -19.12 -1.99 -23.44
N VAL A 385 -20.42 -1.75 -23.39
CA VAL A 385 -21.10 -1.17 -22.21
C VAL A 385 -22.36 -1.97 -21.90
N ARG A 386 -22.52 -2.41 -20.65
CA ARG A 386 -23.74 -3.03 -20.14
C ARG A 386 -24.65 -1.96 -19.53
N ALA A 387 -25.82 -1.74 -20.12
CA ALA A 387 -26.70 -0.63 -19.75
C ALA A 387 -28.20 -0.96 -19.89
N ARG A 388 -29.04 -0.16 -19.22
CA ARG A 388 -30.52 -0.21 -19.30
C ARG A 388 -31.17 1.14 -19.07
N GLN A 389 -32.42 1.30 -19.48
CA GLN A 389 -33.21 2.50 -19.22
C GLN A 389 -33.61 2.60 -17.74
N TYR A 390 -33.83 3.81 -17.24
CA TYR A 390 -34.50 4.01 -15.95
C TYR A 390 -36.01 3.77 -16.08
N SER A 391 -36.54 2.80 -15.33
CA SER A 391 -37.98 2.60 -15.14
C SER A 391 -38.78 2.68 -16.46
N ASN A 392 -39.59 3.73 -16.63
CA ASN A 392 -40.47 3.98 -17.78
C ASN A 392 -39.90 4.97 -18.81
N ASP A 393 -38.61 5.33 -18.74
CA ASP A 393 -37.93 6.20 -19.71
C ASP A 393 -37.64 5.44 -21.03
N THR A 394 -38.66 4.80 -21.61
CA THR A 394 -38.54 3.88 -22.77
C THR A 394 -37.78 4.49 -23.93
N GLY A 395 -36.71 3.81 -24.36
CA GLY A 395 -35.84 4.27 -25.43
C GLY A 395 -34.93 5.43 -25.01
N ALA A 396 -34.54 5.51 -23.74
CA ALA A 396 -33.50 6.42 -23.30
C ALA A 396 -32.20 6.12 -24.07
N THR A 397 -31.60 7.13 -24.66
CA THR A 397 -30.40 6.98 -25.50
C THR A 397 -29.14 7.14 -24.65
N LEU A 398 -28.26 6.13 -24.70
CA LEU A 398 -26.88 6.23 -24.24
C LEU A 398 -26.01 6.67 -25.41
N THR A 399 -25.37 7.83 -25.28
CA THR A 399 -24.46 8.38 -26.29
C THR A 399 -23.01 8.15 -25.84
N VAL A 400 -22.20 7.58 -26.73
CA VAL A 400 -20.75 7.41 -26.55
C VAL A 400 -20.03 8.38 -27.46
N SER A 401 -19.09 9.15 -26.92
CA SER A 401 -18.15 9.96 -27.70
C SER A 401 -16.71 9.68 -27.32
N VAL A 402 -15.81 9.80 -28.30
CA VAL A 402 -14.36 9.86 -28.11
C VAL A 402 -13.92 11.27 -28.48
N ASP A 403 -13.23 11.96 -27.58
CA ASP A 403 -12.75 13.33 -27.78
C ASP A 403 -13.85 14.29 -28.29
N ASN A 404 -15.01 14.24 -27.63
CA ASN A 404 -16.23 15.00 -27.96
C ASN A 404 -16.88 14.68 -29.32
N LYS A 405 -16.38 13.68 -30.06
CA LYS A 405 -17.00 13.19 -31.28
C LYS A 405 -17.86 11.96 -30.97
N ILE A 406 -19.16 12.03 -31.29
CA ILE A 406 -20.07 10.90 -31.11
C ILE A 406 -19.62 9.73 -31.99
N VAL A 407 -19.43 8.57 -31.37
CA VAL A 407 -19.04 7.30 -32.02
C VAL A 407 -20.16 6.27 -31.98
N ALA A 408 -21.08 6.36 -31.00
CA ALA A 408 -22.27 5.51 -30.93
C ALA A 408 -23.43 6.20 -30.21
N GLU A 409 -24.65 5.82 -30.59
CA GLU A 409 -25.88 6.13 -29.87
C GLU A 409 -26.73 4.87 -29.79
N TRP A 410 -27.07 4.44 -28.57
CA TRP A 410 -27.82 3.21 -28.33
C TRP A 410 -29.12 3.51 -27.59
N ASN A 411 -30.23 3.02 -28.11
CA ASN A 411 -31.49 3.03 -27.38
C ASN A 411 -31.48 1.90 -26.36
N THR A 412 -31.60 2.27 -25.09
CA THR A 412 -31.59 1.31 -23.98
C THR A 412 -32.93 0.61 -23.82
N GLU A 413 -32.88 -0.63 -23.32
CA GLU A 413 -34.06 -1.45 -23.01
C GLU A 413 -34.37 -1.46 -21.51
N LYS A 414 -35.54 -2.02 -21.14
CA LYS A 414 -35.95 -2.21 -19.74
C LYS A 414 -34.98 -3.09 -18.96
N ASP A 415 -34.51 -4.17 -19.59
CA ASP A 415 -33.56 -5.10 -19.02
C ASP A 415 -32.14 -4.74 -19.47
N ASN A 416 -31.13 -5.14 -18.69
CA ASN A 416 -29.74 -4.90 -19.03
C ASN A 416 -29.34 -5.60 -20.33
N LYS A 417 -28.65 -4.85 -21.20
CA LYS A 417 -28.09 -5.33 -22.46
C LYS A 417 -26.65 -4.83 -22.63
N SER A 418 -25.84 -5.63 -23.31
CA SER A 418 -24.50 -5.23 -23.71
C SER A 418 -24.54 -4.62 -25.10
N TYR A 419 -24.03 -3.40 -25.21
CA TYR A 419 -23.87 -2.66 -26.46
C TYR A 419 -22.39 -2.56 -26.80
N SER A 420 -22.04 -2.60 -28.08
CA SER A 420 -20.64 -2.53 -28.51
C SER A 420 -20.44 -1.63 -29.71
N VAL A 421 -19.25 -1.03 -29.79
CA VAL A 421 -18.80 -0.20 -30.92
C VAL A 421 -17.30 -0.35 -31.10
N ASN A 422 -16.87 -0.42 -32.36
CA ASN A 422 -15.45 -0.27 -32.70
C ASN A 422 -15.12 1.22 -32.63
N LEU A 423 -14.21 1.59 -31.75
CA LEU A 423 -13.74 2.96 -31.65
C LEU A 423 -12.84 3.26 -32.86
N PRO A 424 -13.03 4.42 -33.52
CA PRO A 424 -12.06 4.85 -34.52
C PRO A 424 -10.69 5.03 -33.85
N PRO A 425 -9.58 4.76 -34.56
CA PRO A 425 -8.26 5.13 -34.08
C PRO A 425 -8.27 6.61 -33.69
N ALA A 426 -7.78 6.90 -32.49
CA ALA A 426 -7.76 8.24 -31.95
C ALA A 426 -6.33 8.61 -31.59
N THR A 427 -6.08 9.07 -30.37
CA THR A 427 -4.76 9.47 -29.90
C THR A 427 -4.35 8.66 -28.68
N GLU A 428 -3.08 8.77 -28.28
CA GLU A 428 -2.56 8.11 -27.08
C GLU A 428 -3.09 8.71 -25.76
N THR A 429 -3.90 9.79 -25.83
CA THR A 429 -4.47 10.51 -24.67
C THR A 429 -5.96 10.80 -24.85
N SER A 430 -6.67 9.93 -25.55
CA SER A 430 -8.08 10.15 -25.90
C SER A 430 -9.02 9.84 -24.73
N VAL A 431 -10.18 10.51 -24.70
CA VAL A 431 -11.15 10.39 -23.60
C VAL A 431 -12.47 9.84 -24.09
N ILE A 432 -13.02 8.85 -23.39
CA ILE A 432 -14.35 8.29 -23.66
C ILE A 432 -15.36 8.98 -22.77
N THR A 433 -16.48 9.43 -23.36
CA THR A 433 -17.61 10.00 -22.61
C THR A 433 -18.88 9.21 -22.87
N LEU A 434 -19.53 8.77 -21.80
CA LEU A 434 -20.87 8.19 -21.80
C LEU A 434 -21.86 9.27 -21.33
N SER A 435 -22.94 9.51 -22.07
CA SER A 435 -23.91 10.55 -21.70
C SER A 435 -25.37 10.17 -21.95
N ALA A 436 -26.25 10.79 -21.16
CA ALA A 436 -27.70 10.67 -21.25
C ALA A 436 -28.39 12.03 -21.12
N LYS A 437 -29.56 12.18 -21.76
CA LYS A 437 -30.32 13.45 -21.79
C LYS A 437 -31.27 13.56 -20.58
N ALA A 438 -31.63 14.80 -20.24
CA ALA A 438 -32.68 15.05 -19.24
C ALA A 438 -33.99 14.34 -19.60
N ASN A 439 -34.72 13.82 -18.61
CA ASN A 439 -35.91 12.97 -18.78
C ASN A 439 -35.70 11.66 -19.55
N ARG A 440 -34.46 11.28 -19.83
CA ARG A 440 -34.09 10.05 -20.56
C ARG A 440 -32.92 9.39 -19.85
N ARG A 441 -33.17 8.88 -18.64
CA ARG A 441 -32.12 8.40 -17.73
C ARG A 441 -31.69 6.99 -18.09
N VAL A 442 -30.40 6.72 -17.93
CA VAL A 442 -29.77 5.44 -18.26
C VAL A 442 -28.98 4.94 -17.06
N TYR A 443 -29.12 3.66 -16.74
CA TYR A 443 -28.20 2.95 -15.85
C TYR A 443 -27.08 2.30 -16.66
N ILE A 444 -25.86 2.42 -16.16
CA ILE A 444 -24.68 1.72 -16.65
C ILE A 444 -24.17 0.81 -15.52
N ASP A 445 -23.95 -0.45 -15.85
CA ASP A 445 -23.52 -1.47 -14.90
C ASP A 445 -22.04 -1.80 -15.13
N GLU A 446 -21.62 -2.02 -16.38
CA GLU A 446 -20.24 -2.41 -16.72
C GLU A 446 -19.74 -1.74 -18.00
N LEU A 447 -18.42 -1.57 -18.13
CA LEU A 447 -17.74 -1.14 -19.35
C LEU A 447 -16.46 -1.95 -19.53
N SER A 448 -16.23 -2.47 -20.74
CA SER A 448 -14.93 -3.05 -21.14
C SER A 448 -14.42 -2.48 -22.46
N LEU A 449 -13.10 -2.35 -22.56
CA LEU A 449 -12.40 -1.88 -23.75
C LEU A 449 -11.30 -2.88 -24.10
N THR A 450 -11.23 -3.33 -25.34
CA THR A 450 -10.15 -4.18 -25.85
C THR A 450 -9.44 -3.52 -27.02
N GLY A 451 -8.11 -3.63 -27.12
CA GLY A 451 -7.28 -3.16 -28.24
C GLY A 451 -6.44 -4.27 -28.88
N SER A 452 -5.47 -3.91 -29.71
CA SER A 452 -4.54 -4.86 -30.38
C SER A 452 -3.06 -4.54 -30.08
N THR A 453 -2.23 -5.56 -29.88
CA THR A 453 -0.76 -5.45 -29.66
C THR A 453 0.03 -6.35 -30.63
N ILE A 454 1.34 -6.16 -30.80
CA ILE A 454 2.19 -6.96 -31.70
C ILE A 454 2.45 -8.36 -31.09
N GLY A 455 2.26 -9.45 -31.86
CA GLY A 455 2.56 -10.82 -31.44
C GLY A 455 4.06 -11.19 -31.49
N TYR A 456 4.45 -12.21 -30.72
CA TYR A 456 5.85 -12.64 -30.52
C TYR A 456 6.02 -14.17 -30.66
N ASN A 457 7.15 -14.62 -31.22
CA ASN A 457 7.56 -16.03 -31.31
C ASN A 457 8.86 -16.27 -30.54
N SER A 458 8.98 -17.43 -29.88
CA SER A 458 10.23 -17.85 -29.23
C SER A 458 11.06 -18.77 -30.14
N ILE A 459 12.37 -18.53 -30.20
CA ILE A 459 13.34 -19.35 -30.93
C ILE A 459 14.31 -19.97 -29.92
N THR A 460 14.17 -21.27 -29.69
CA THR A 460 15.04 -22.02 -28.76
C THR A 460 16.48 -22.09 -29.27
N LEU A 461 17.42 -21.77 -28.38
CA LEU A 461 18.85 -21.83 -28.64
C LEU A 461 19.29 -23.29 -28.89
N PRO A 462 20.09 -23.58 -29.94
CA PRO A 462 20.58 -24.93 -30.19
C PRO A 462 21.30 -25.54 -28.98
N GLY A 463 20.98 -26.79 -28.65
CA GLY A 463 21.49 -27.48 -27.45
C GLY A 463 20.60 -27.34 -26.22
N TYR A 464 19.51 -26.58 -26.31
CA TYR A 464 18.46 -26.47 -25.29
C TYR A 464 17.14 -27.09 -25.79
N PRO A 465 16.30 -27.63 -24.88
CA PRO A 465 16.51 -27.69 -23.44
C PRO A 465 17.55 -28.72 -23.00
N VAL A 466 18.24 -28.46 -21.89
CA VAL A 466 19.23 -29.37 -21.27
C VAL A 466 18.73 -29.87 -19.92
N THR A 467 18.95 -31.16 -19.62
CA THR A 467 18.60 -31.77 -18.33
C THR A 467 19.77 -31.73 -17.37
N ILE A 468 19.53 -31.23 -16.16
CA ILE A 468 20.54 -30.91 -15.14
C ILE A 468 20.17 -31.64 -13.84
N GLN A 469 21.15 -32.27 -13.20
CA GLN A 469 20.98 -33.00 -11.95
C GLN A 469 21.77 -32.34 -10.81
N ASN A 470 21.21 -32.35 -9.60
CA ASN A 470 21.89 -32.02 -8.33
C ASN A 470 22.54 -30.63 -8.24
N THR A 471 22.13 -29.67 -9.07
CA THR A 471 22.53 -28.26 -8.94
C THR A 471 21.33 -27.33 -9.19
N LEU A 472 21.46 -26.10 -8.71
CA LEU A 472 20.48 -25.02 -8.86
C LEU A 472 21.00 -23.87 -9.75
N SER A 473 22.09 -24.13 -10.48
CA SER A 473 22.66 -23.21 -11.46
C SER A 473 23.31 -23.95 -12.64
N TYR A 474 23.40 -23.30 -13.80
CA TYR A 474 24.03 -23.84 -15.01
C TYR A 474 24.67 -22.74 -15.86
N GLN A 475 25.90 -22.97 -16.32
CA GLN A 475 26.59 -22.02 -17.21
C GLN A 475 26.14 -22.20 -18.66
N VAL A 476 25.43 -21.21 -19.18
CA VAL A 476 25.08 -21.09 -20.60
C VAL A 476 26.25 -20.44 -21.32
N THR A 477 26.74 -21.04 -22.41
CA THR A 477 27.90 -20.54 -23.19
C THR A 477 27.61 -20.61 -24.68
N GLY A 478 28.46 -19.97 -25.50
CA GLY A 478 28.30 -19.94 -26.96
C GLY A 478 27.22 -18.97 -27.43
N LEU A 479 26.99 -17.91 -26.67
CA LEU A 479 26.00 -16.88 -26.98
C LEU A 479 26.60 -15.80 -27.87
N GLU A 480 25.74 -15.15 -28.66
CA GLU A 480 26.12 -13.99 -29.46
C GLU A 480 26.18 -12.73 -28.58
N PRO A 481 27.15 -11.83 -28.78
CA PRO A 481 27.25 -10.56 -28.05
C PRO A 481 26.10 -9.60 -28.34
N GLY A 482 25.61 -8.87 -27.32
CA GLY A 482 24.56 -7.86 -27.49
C GLY A 482 23.17 -8.41 -27.85
N VAL A 483 22.91 -9.69 -27.56
CA VAL A 483 21.64 -10.36 -27.87
C VAL A 483 20.87 -10.60 -26.59
N MET A 484 19.55 -10.33 -26.64
CA MET A 484 18.63 -10.61 -25.55
C MET A 484 18.13 -12.07 -25.62
N TYR A 485 18.56 -12.85 -24.65
CA TYR A 485 18.08 -14.20 -24.41
C TYR A 485 17.09 -14.24 -23.26
N PHE A 486 16.33 -15.32 -23.21
CA PHE A 486 15.41 -15.66 -22.14
C PHE A 486 15.69 -17.09 -21.71
N TYR A 487 15.58 -17.39 -20.42
CA TYR A 487 15.59 -18.77 -19.96
C TYR A 487 14.46 -19.09 -19.00
N THR A 488 14.01 -20.34 -19.05
CA THR A 488 13.02 -20.93 -18.14
C THR A 488 13.55 -22.25 -17.59
N ILE A 489 13.05 -22.65 -16.42
CA ILE A 489 13.39 -23.92 -15.78
C ILE A 489 12.13 -24.73 -15.51
N SER A 490 12.16 -26.02 -15.80
CA SER A 490 11.08 -26.97 -15.47
C SER A 490 11.61 -28.04 -14.50
N ALA A 491 10.87 -28.33 -13.43
CA ALA A 491 11.24 -29.35 -12.46
C ALA A 491 10.67 -30.73 -12.87
N LEU A 492 11.55 -31.68 -13.20
CA LEU A 492 11.16 -33.00 -13.68
C LEU A 492 10.77 -33.94 -12.53
N GLY A 493 9.70 -34.71 -12.74
CA GLY A 493 9.17 -35.63 -11.72
C GLY A 493 8.30 -34.96 -10.66
N THR A 494 7.93 -33.68 -10.86
CA THR A 494 7.06 -32.91 -9.97
C THR A 494 5.82 -32.40 -10.70
N SER A 495 4.85 -31.88 -9.97
CA SER A 495 3.72 -31.13 -10.51
C SER A 495 3.99 -29.62 -10.60
N SER A 496 5.23 -29.16 -10.37
CA SER A 496 5.56 -27.73 -10.40
C SER A 496 5.47 -27.20 -11.84
N PRO A 497 4.86 -26.04 -12.07
CA PRO A 497 4.82 -25.44 -13.41
C PRO A 497 6.24 -25.02 -13.85
N THR A 498 6.44 -24.86 -15.15
CA THR A 498 7.65 -24.21 -15.68
C THR A 498 7.74 -22.79 -15.13
N SER A 499 8.94 -22.35 -14.76
CA SER A 499 9.17 -21.01 -14.23
C SER A 499 8.79 -19.91 -15.22
N SER A 500 8.60 -18.68 -14.71
CA SER A 500 8.65 -17.48 -15.54
C SER A 500 10.00 -17.35 -16.25
N ALA A 501 10.01 -16.63 -17.37
CA ALA A 501 11.21 -16.40 -18.17
C ALA A 501 12.07 -15.28 -17.58
N ILE A 502 13.38 -15.49 -17.53
CA ILE A 502 14.36 -14.49 -17.09
C ILE A 502 15.06 -13.90 -18.32
N PRO A 503 14.94 -12.58 -18.57
CA PRO A 503 15.67 -11.92 -19.64
C PRO A 503 17.15 -11.76 -19.25
N VAL A 504 18.04 -11.98 -20.22
CA VAL A 504 19.48 -11.83 -20.08
C VAL A 504 20.06 -11.25 -21.37
N GLU A 505 20.64 -10.06 -21.29
CA GLU A 505 21.35 -9.45 -22.41
C GLU A 505 22.85 -9.70 -22.29
N THR A 506 23.46 -10.31 -23.31
CA THR A 506 24.91 -10.53 -23.35
C THR A 506 25.66 -9.22 -23.62
N LEU A 507 26.87 -9.09 -23.07
CA LEU A 507 27.67 -7.89 -23.26
C LEU A 507 28.13 -7.74 -24.71
N VAL A 508 28.25 -6.51 -25.21
CA VAL A 508 28.78 -6.24 -26.56
C VAL A 508 30.32 -6.34 -26.55
N VAL A 509 30.92 -6.89 -27.62
CA VAL A 509 32.38 -6.86 -27.81
C VAL A 509 32.79 -5.59 -28.53
N SER A 510 33.36 -4.62 -27.84
CA SER A 510 33.98 -3.46 -28.48
C SER A 510 35.44 -3.77 -28.84
N SER A 511 35.76 -3.77 -30.14
CA SER A 511 37.13 -3.67 -30.62
C SER A 511 37.44 -2.18 -30.89
N ASN A 512 38.46 -1.68 -30.20
CA ASN A 512 39.13 -0.40 -30.36
C ASN A 512 38.46 0.88 -29.83
N ASN A 513 39.38 1.76 -29.38
CA ASN A 513 39.23 3.14 -28.91
C ASN A 513 38.45 4.04 -29.87
N ASP A 514 37.14 3.90 -29.91
CA ASP A 514 36.25 4.98 -30.30
C ASP A 514 35.48 5.40 -29.04
N ILE A 515 35.42 6.71 -28.80
CA ILE A 515 34.67 7.29 -27.69
C ILE A 515 33.23 6.82 -27.88
N GLN A 516 32.81 5.83 -27.08
CA GLN A 516 31.44 5.34 -27.09
C GLN A 516 30.53 6.55 -26.82
N PRO A 517 29.47 6.78 -27.62
CA PRO A 517 28.47 7.78 -27.25
C PRO A 517 27.99 7.41 -25.85
N THR A 518 28.10 8.35 -24.91
CA THR A 518 27.63 8.16 -23.54
C THR A 518 26.19 7.67 -23.59
N PRO A 519 25.82 6.55 -22.93
CA PRO A 519 24.46 6.02 -23.01
C PRO A 519 23.44 7.07 -22.57
N ASN A 520 22.23 7.06 -23.17
CA ASN A 520 21.12 7.88 -22.68
C ASN A 520 20.98 7.64 -21.18
N ARG A 521 21.02 8.70 -20.38
CA ARG A 521 21.00 8.60 -18.92
C ARG A 521 19.76 9.30 -18.38
N ILE A 522 19.00 8.57 -17.56
CA ILE A 522 17.81 9.07 -16.88
C ILE A 522 18.17 9.20 -15.40
N VAL A 523 18.08 10.40 -14.86
CA VAL A 523 18.44 10.70 -13.47
C VAL A 523 17.20 11.18 -12.72
N ALA A 524 16.76 10.42 -11.72
CA ALA A 524 15.67 10.87 -10.85
C ALA A 524 16.09 12.14 -10.09
N THR A 525 15.14 13.06 -9.90
CA THR A 525 15.30 14.31 -9.14
C THR A 525 14.07 14.52 -8.24
N PRO A 526 14.09 15.40 -7.24
CA PRO A 526 12.91 15.66 -6.41
C PRO A 526 11.67 16.19 -7.17
N GLU A 527 11.86 16.70 -8.39
CA GLU A 527 10.83 17.37 -9.20
C GLU A 527 10.40 16.54 -10.43
N GLY A 528 10.97 15.34 -10.60
CA GLY A 528 10.75 14.46 -11.74
C GLY A 528 12.05 13.75 -12.14
N PHE A 529 12.45 13.80 -13.40
CA PHE A 529 13.74 13.25 -13.81
C PHE A 529 14.43 14.10 -14.87
N ILE A 530 15.73 13.92 -15.00
CA ILE A 530 16.55 14.55 -16.02
C ILE A 530 16.86 13.51 -17.09
N LEU A 531 16.60 13.86 -18.35
CA LEU A 531 17.08 13.14 -19.52
C LEU A 531 18.42 13.74 -19.94
N GLU A 532 19.48 12.96 -19.89
CA GLU A 532 20.78 13.28 -20.48
C GLU A 532 20.88 12.52 -21.80
N LEU A 533 20.71 13.26 -22.90
CA LEU A 533 20.64 12.71 -24.25
C LEU A 533 21.90 13.10 -25.03
N PRO A 534 22.79 12.14 -25.37
CA PRO A 534 24.00 12.39 -26.17
C PRO A 534 23.68 12.82 -27.61
N GLU A 535 22.52 12.40 -28.13
CA GLU A 535 22.02 12.67 -29.47
C GLU A 535 20.55 13.11 -29.41
N ALA A 536 20.04 13.73 -30.48
CA ALA A 536 18.64 14.09 -30.55
C ALA A 536 17.76 12.82 -30.56
N ILE A 537 16.73 12.82 -29.72
CA ILE A 537 15.76 11.74 -29.64
C ILE A 537 14.48 12.20 -30.35
N THR A 538 14.06 11.40 -31.34
CA THR A 538 12.88 11.70 -32.15
C THR A 538 11.63 11.71 -31.30
N THR A 539 11.49 10.83 -30.30
CA THR A 539 10.33 10.81 -29.39
C THR A 539 10.69 10.27 -28.02
N VAL A 540 10.23 10.93 -26.95
CA VAL A 540 10.22 10.42 -25.58
C VAL A 540 8.79 10.22 -25.12
N ARG A 541 8.43 9.00 -24.74
CA ARG A 541 7.15 8.64 -24.12
C ARG A 541 7.37 8.27 -22.66
N VAL A 542 6.48 8.69 -21.78
CA VAL A 542 6.48 8.31 -20.35
C VAL A 542 5.07 7.86 -20.02
N VAL A 543 4.92 6.61 -19.62
CA VAL A 543 3.64 6.06 -19.14
C VAL A 543 3.80 5.63 -17.69
N ASP A 544 2.76 5.77 -16.88
CA ASP A 544 2.73 5.13 -15.55
C ASP A 544 2.36 3.65 -15.64
N VAL A 545 2.35 2.96 -14.50
CA VAL A 545 2.00 1.54 -14.40
C VAL A 545 0.54 1.21 -14.69
N SER A 546 -0.36 2.19 -14.65
CA SER A 546 -1.74 2.01 -15.10
C SER A 546 -1.87 2.11 -16.63
N GLY A 547 -0.78 2.46 -17.32
CA GLY A 547 -0.75 2.69 -18.76
C GLY A 547 -1.09 4.14 -19.14
N LYS A 548 -1.27 5.05 -18.18
CA LYS A 548 -1.57 6.46 -18.44
C LYS A 548 -0.33 7.15 -19.00
N LEU A 549 -0.47 7.78 -20.17
CA LEU A 549 0.58 8.57 -20.80
C LEU A 549 0.73 9.93 -20.10
N LEU A 550 1.95 10.26 -19.69
CA LEU A 550 2.27 11.48 -18.97
C LEU A 550 3.04 12.48 -19.82
N ILE A 551 3.97 11.99 -20.65
CA ILE A 551 4.81 12.81 -21.52
C ILE A 551 4.92 12.13 -22.89
N HIS A 552 4.75 12.91 -23.96
CA HIS A 552 5.05 12.52 -25.34
C HIS A 552 5.69 13.72 -26.04
N LYS A 553 7.02 13.75 -26.17
CA LYS A 553 7.73 14.92 -26.71
C LYS A 553 9.08 14.59 -27.35
N ASN A 554 9.48 15.37 -28.35
CA ASN A 554 10.79 15.28 -28.98
C ASN A 554 11.80 16.13 -28.20
N TYR A 555 13.01 15.60 -28.00
CA TYR A 555 14.06 16.31 -27.27
C TYR A 555 15.34 16.39 -28.12
N PRO A 556 15.94 17.58 -28.29
CA PRO A 556 17.25 17.69 -28.93
C PRO A 556 18.33 17.06 -28.03
N ALA A 557 19.54 16.87 -28.55
CA ALA A 557 20.68 16.46 -27.71
C ALA A 557 20.87 17.47 -26.56
N GLY A 558 21.19 16.98 -25.36
CA GLY A 558 21.39 17.78 -24.16
C GLY A 558 20.68 17.25 -22.93
N THR A 559 20.69 18.06 -21.88
CA THR A 559 20.10 17.76 -20.57
C THR A 559 18.73 18.41 -20.44
N HIS A 560 17.69 17.60 -20.21
CA HIS A 560 16.31 18.08 -20.16
C HIS A 560 15.64 17.66 -18.85
N PRO A 561 15.19 18.62 -18.02
CA PRO A 561 14.35 18.31 -16.88
C PRO A 561 12.94 17.94 -17.38
N VAL A 562 12.39 16.89 -16.80
CA VAL A 562 11.09 16.32 -17.13
C VAL A 562 10.30 16.17 -15.84
N GLY A 563 9.24 16.97 -15.71
CA GLY A 563 8.38 16.97 -14.52
C GLY A 563 7.48 15.75 -14.48
N VAL A 564 7.59 14.97 -13.41
CA VAL A 564 6.60 13.96 -13.00
C VAL A 564 6.39 14.20 -11.52
N HIS A 565 5.16 14.49 -11.12
CA HIS A 565 4.86 15.07 -9.81
C HIS A 565 4.20 14.08 -8.84
N GLU A 566 3.93 12.86 -9.30
CA GLU A 566 3.30 11.80 -8.53
C GLU A 566 4.29 10.68 -8.26
N LYS A 567 4.26 10.09 -7.07
CA LYS A 567 5.07 8.91 -6.75
C LYS A 567 4.54 7.73 -7.55
N GLY A 568 5.43 6.96 -8.18
CA GLY A 568 5.00 5.87 -9.04
C GLY A 568 6.12 5.24 -9.86
N ILE A 569 5.76 4.17 -10.57
CA ILE A 569 6.63 3.53 -11.55
C ILE A 569 6.24 4.08 -12.93
N TYR A 570 7.25 4.54 -13.66
CA TYR A 570 7.13 5.07 -14.99
C TYR A 570 7.93 4.24 -15.98
N LEU A 571 7.32 3.89 -17.11
CA LEU A 571 8.02 3.33 -18.26
C LEU A 571 8.35 4.47 -19.21
N ILE A 572 9.64 4.69 -19.44
CA ILE A 572 10.15 5.74 -20.32
C ILE A 572 10.66 5.07 -21.58
N GLN A 573 10.09 5.45 -22.71
CA GLN A 573 10.46 4.94 -24.02
C GLN A 573 11.12 6.06 -24.83
N LEU A 574 12.37 5.86 -25.21
CA LEU A 574 13.13 6.76 -26.08
C LEU A 574 13.18 6.15 -27.49
N ILE A 575 12.76 6.91 -28.50
CA ILE A 575 12.70 6.47 -29.89
C ILE A 575 13.61 7.37 -30.72
N SER A 576 14.61 6.80 -31.39
CA SER A 576 15.50 7.51 -32.31
C SER A 576 15.91 6.60 -33.46
N ASN A 577 15.84 7.09 -34.71
CA ASN A 577 16.28 6.37 -35.91
C ASN A 577 15.77 4.91 -36.02
N ASN A 578 14.48 4.67 -35.73
CA ASN A 578 13.84 3.34 -35.67
C ASN A 578 14.38 2.38 -34.59
N GLN A 579 15.16 2.87 -33.62
CA GLN A 579 15.54 2.15 -32.42
C GLN A 579 14.76 2.67 -31.22
N THR A 580 14.35 1.74 -30.36
CA THR A 580 13.58 2.01 -29.15
C THR A 580 14.36 1.55 -27.94
N SER A 581 14.61 2.45 -26.99
CA SER A 581 15.20 2.15 -25.69
C SER A 581 14.15 2.34 -24.61
N ASN A 582 13.91 1.31 -23.79
CA ASN A 582 12.92 1.35 -22.72
C ASN A 582 13.62 1.39 -21.36
N TYR A 583 13.14 2.24 -20.47
CA TYR A 583 13.66 2.43 -19.13
C TYR A 583 12.52 2.34 -18.13
N LYS A 584 12.79 1.75 -16.97
CA LYS A 584 11.91 1.79 -15.82
C LYS A 584 12.45 2.84 -14.85
N LEU A 585 11.67 3.87 -14.59
CA LEU A 585 11.94 4.85 -13.55
C LEU A 585 11.01 4.58 -12.37
N ILE A 586 11.59 4.49 -11.17
CA ILE A 586 10.82 4.43 -9.92
C ILE A 586 10.98 5.80 -9.28
N PHE A 587 9.90 6.56 -9.22
CA PHE A 587 9.85 7.89 -8.64
C PHE A 587 9.23 7.78 -7.23
N GLN A 588 10.04 8.02 -6.20
CA GLN A 588 9.71 7.75 -4.80
C GLN A 588 9.35 9.00 -4.01
#